data_AF-A0A1X7U991-F1
#
_entry.id   AF-A0A1X7U991-F1
#
_cell.length_a   1.000
_cell.length_b   1.000
_cell.length_c   1.000
_cell.angle_alpha   90.00
_cell.angle_beta   90.00
_cell.angle_gamma   90.00
#
_symmetry.space_group_name_H-M   'P 1'
#
loop_
_entity.id
_entity.type
_entity.pdbx_description
1 polymer ?
#
loop_
_entity_poly.entity_id
_entity_poly.type
_entity_poly.pdbx_seq_one_letter_code
_entity_poly.pdbx_strand_id
1 'polypeptide(L)'
;MATSLPATVAKKRVLPHWMLIASANPQHAHTTVLSLKKQKKRDIIDSFFGPPTIKHRIPLQDVSNNERRRIDYLKEKQREHRCNESQDKAERLRNMREYAQRARSIHNESADHREGRLDDQRHYSAK
;
A
#
# COMPACT_ATOMS: atom_id res chain seq x y z
N MET A 1 40.26 25.08 -30.73
CA MET A 1 39.47 24.05 -30.01
C MET A 1 39.32 24.49 -28.58
N ALA A 2 38.21 25.15 -28.22
CA ALA A 2 37.93 25.58 -26.86
C ALA A 2 36.64 24.90 -26.41
N THR A 3 36.75 23.94 -25.50
CA THR A 3 35.61 23.25 -24.88
C THR A 3 35.31 23.93 -23.55
N SER A 4 34.21 24.69 -23.47
CA SER A 4 33.67 25.19 -22.22
C SER A 4 32.71 24.16 -21.62
N LEU A 5 32.93 23.82 -20.34
CA LEU A 5 32.03 22.95 -19.56
C LEU A 5 30.90 23.81 -18.97
N PRO A 6 29.64 23.32 -18.92
CA PRO A 6 28.55 24.08 -18.31
C PRO A 6 28.62 24.04 -16.79
N ALA A 7 28.45 25.20 -16.17
CA ALA A 7 28.38 25.39 -14.72
C ALA A 7 27.14 24.71 -14.12
N THR A 8 27.34 23.80 -13.16
CA THR A 8 26.27 23.14 -12.42
C THR A 8 25.71 24.07 -11.33
N VAL A 9 24.49 24.56 -11.52
CA VAL A 9 23.75 25.32 -10.51
C VAL A 9 23.20 24.38 -9.44
N ALA A 10 23.65 24.56 -8.20
CA ALA A 10 23.17 23.80 -7.04
C ALA A 10 21.68 24.14 -6.77
N LYS A 11 20.78 23.21 -7.09
CA LYS A 11 19.35 23.33 -6.79
C LYS A 11 19.12 23.08 -5.29
N LYS A 12 18.71 24.12 -4.56
CA LYS A 12 18.30 24.01 -3.15
C LYS A 12 17.08 23.09 -3.06
N ARG A 13 17.21 21.98 -2.32
CA ARG A 13 16.10 21.06 -2.05
C ARG A 13 15.12 21.74 -1.10
N VAL A 14 13.95 22.11 -1.61
CA VAL A 14 12.84 22.62 -0.78
C VAL A 14 12.15 21.41 -0.16
N LEU A 15 12.22 21.32 1.17
CA LEU A 15 11.56 20.26 1.92
C LEU A 15 10.04 20.47 1.92
N PRO A 16 9.24 19.41 1.76
CA PRO A 16 7.80 19.52 1.73
C PRO A 16 7.23 19.92 3.10
N HIS A 17 6.18 20.75 3.08
CA HIS A 17 5.61 21.44 4.25
C HIS A 17 5.21 20.50 5.41
N TRP A 18 4.79 19.26 5.10
CA TRP A 18 4.43 18.27 6.11
C TRP A 18 5.60 17.88 7.03
N MET A 19 6.84 18.07 6.58
CA MET A 19 8.04 17.72 7.32
C MET A 19 8.46 18.80 8.34
N LEU A 20 7.88 20.01 8.27
CA LEU A 20 8.16 21.12 9.19
C LEU A 20 7.25 21.12 10.44
N ILE A 21 6.14 20.37 10.41
CA ILE A 21 5.14 20.38 11.48
C ILE A 21 5.58 19.52 12.69
N ALA A 22 6.51 18.59 12.49
CA ALA A 22 6.91 17.64 13.53
C ALA A 22 7.91 18.19 14.57
N SER A 23 8.48 19.37 14.39
CA SER A 23 9.55 19.90 15.28
C SER A 23 9.13 21.03 16.21
N ALA A 24 7.87 21.44 16.24
CA ALA A 24 7.39 22.56 17.03
C ALA A 24 6.37 22.12 18.09
N ASN A 25 6.84 21.44 19.13
CA ASN A 25 6.05 21.33 20.36
C ASN A 25 6.95 21.38 21.60
N PRO A 26 7.39 22.57 22.04
CA PRO A 26 7.94 22.75 23.36
C PRO A 26 6.79 22.97 24.35
N GLN A 27 6.93 22.42 25.56
CA GLN A 27 6.16 22.68 26.79
C GLN A 27 5.27 21.52 27.26
N HIS A 28 5.80 20.75 28.21
CA HIS A 28 5.29 20.85 29.58
C HIS A 28 6.31 20.27 30.56
N ALA A 29 7.03 21.18 31.22
CA ALA A 29 7.79 20.90 32.42
C ALA A 29 6.84 20.93 33.62
N HIS A 30 6.89 19.94 34.51
CA HIS A 30 6.69 20.13 35.95
C HIS A 30 7.48 19.10 36.76
N THR A 31 8.47 19.62 37.47
CA THR A 31 9.25 19.01 38.55
C THR A 31 8.42 19.03 39.82
N THR A 32 8.26 17.92 40.56
CA THR A 32 8.26 17.93 42.05
C THR A 32 8.54 16.53 42.61
N VAL A 33 9.36 16.53 43.65
CA VAL A 33 9.92 15.43 44.45
C VAL A 33 8.84 14.84 45.38
N LEU A 34 8.84 13.53 45.61
CA LEU A 34 8.83 12.90 46.95
C LEU A 34 8.61 11.38 46.85
N SER A 35 9.48 10.67 47.56
CA SER A 35 9.51 9.23 47.76
C SER A 35 8.31 8.72 48.55
N LEU A 36 7.61 7.71 48.03
CA LEU A 36 7.13 6.60 48.84
C LEU A 36 7.19 5.32 48.02
N LYS A 37 8.27 4.59 48.26
CA LYS A 37 8.62 3.31 47.64
C LYS A 37 7.62 2.23 48.10
N LYS A 38 7.14 1.47 47.11
CA LYS A 38 7.00 0.01 47.16
C LYS A 38 5.95 -0.58 48.12
N GLN A 39 4.66 -0.46 47.77
CA GLN A 39 3.73 -1.56 48.09
C GLN A 39 2.44 -1.59 47.26
N LYS A 40 2.02 -0.47 46.65
CA LYS A 40 0.69 -0.36 46.00
C LYS A 40 0.67 -0.58 44.48
N LYS A 41 1.60 -1.37 43.92
CA LYS A 41 1.66 -1.62 42.46
C LYS A 41 1.25 -3.03 42.01
N ARG A 42 1.04 -3.98 42.93
CA ARG A 42 0.59 -5.33 42.53
C ARG A 42 -0.93 -5.39 42.42
N ASP A 43 -1.65 -4.76 43.33
CA ASP A 43 -3.12 -4.86 43.36
C ASP A 43 -3.83 -4.06 42.25
N ILE A 44 -3.16 -3.08 41.65
CA ILE A 44 -3.76 -2.27 40.56
C ILE A 44 -3.67 -2.99 39.21
N ILE A 45 -2.64 -3.81 38.99
CA ILE A 45 -2.47 -4.52 37.71
C ILE A 45 -3.48 -5.66 37.59
N ASP A 46 -3.82 -6.31 38.71
CA ASP A 46 -4.86 -7.36 38.76
C ASP A 46 -6.29 -6.81 38.65
N SER A 47 -6.50 -5.50 38.90
CA SER A 47 -7.81 -4.87 38.76
C SER A 47 -8.04 -4.25 37.37
N PHE A 48 -6.97 -3.90 36.64
CA PHE A 48 -7.08 -3.26 35.33
C PHE A 48 -7.47 -4.25 34.21
N PHE A 49 -7.07 -5.51 34.36
CA PHE A 49 -7.53 -6.62 33.53
C PHE A 49 -8.51 -7.45 34.35
N GLY A 50 -9.79 -7.10 34.35
CA GLY A 50 -10.85 -7.91 34.97
C GLY A 50 -10.72 -9.41 34.66
N PRO A 51 -11.43 -10.29 35.40
CA PRO A 51 -11.22 -11.75 35.43
C PRO A 51 -10.89 -12.29 34.05
N PRO A 52 -9.82 -13.12 33.93
CA PRO A 52 -8.97 -13.25 32.77
C PRO A 52 -9.80 -13.17 31.51
N THR A 53 -9.83 -11.97 30.93
CA THR A 53 -10.68 -11.71 29.77
C THR A 53 -10.31 -12.75 28.74
N ILE A 54 -11.28 -13.61 28.42
CA ILE A 54 -11.21 -14.57 27.32
C ILE A 54 -10.74 -13.71 26.16
N LYS A 55 -9.47 -13.87 25.77
CA LYS A 55 -8.95 -13.19 24.60
C LYS A 55 -9.91 -13.61 23.51
N HIS A 56 -10.77 -12.70 23.06
CA HIS A 56 -11.65 -12.94 21.94
C HIS A 56 -10.71 -13.11 20.75
N ARG A 57 -10.20 -14.33 20.60
CA ARG A 57 -9.53 -14.78 19.40
C ARG A 57 -10.64 -14.72 18.37
N ILE A 58 -10.66 -13.64 17.61
CA ILE A 58 -11.41 -13.57 16.37
C ILE A 58 -11.08 -14.87 15.64
N PRO A 59 -12.07 -15.73 15.38
CA PRO A 59 -11.82 -17.01 14.72
C PRO A 59 -10.98 -16.76 13.48
N LEU A 60 -9.93 -17.57 13.26
CA LEU A 60 -9.04 -17.41 12.11
C LEU A 60 -9.83 -17.38 10.77
N GLN A 61 -11.00 -18.05 10.77
CA GLN A 61 -11.99 -18.03 9.69
C GLN A 61 -12.53 -16.62 9.37
N ASP A 62 -12.79 -15.77 10.36
CA ASP A 62 -13.26 -14.39 10.13
C ASP A 62 -12.18 -13.50 9.51
N VAL A 63 -10.90 -13.76 9.82
CA VAL A 63 -9.77 -13.07 9.18
C VAL A 63 -9.59 -13.55 7.74
N SER A 64 -9.73 -14.86 7.48
CA SER A 64 -9.68 -15.40 6.10
C SER A 64 -10.85 -14.93 5.23
N ASN A 65 -12.02 -14.70 5.84
CA ASN A 65 -13.18 -14.11 5.18
C ASN A 65 -13.00 -12.61 4.90
N ASN A 66 -12.11 -11.92 5.61
CA ASN A 66 -11.87 -10.50 5.40
C ASN A 66 -11.28 -10.21 4.02
N GLU A 67 -10.27 -10.99 3.60
CA GLU A 67 -9.62 -10.76 2.30
C GLU A 67 -10.59 -11.03 1.13
N ARG A 68 -11.39 -12.10 1.23
CA ARG A 68 -12.45 -12.38 0.25
C ARG A 68 -13.45 -11.21 0.17
N ARG A 69 -13.95 -10.73 1.31
CA ARG A 69 -14.88 -9.59 1.36
C ARG A 69 -14.28 -8.32 0.75
N ARG A 70 -13.00 -8.04 1.00
CA ARG A 70 -12.31 -6.88 0.42
C ARG A 70 -12.17 -6.99 -1.10
N ILE A 71 -11.80 -8.16 -1.60
CA ILE A 71 -11.69 -8.43 -3.04
C ILE A 71 -13.06 -8.30 -3.71
N ASP A 72 -14.11 -8.86 -3.11
CA ASP A 72 -15.46 -8.82 -3.66
C ASP A 72 -16.01 -7.39 -3.68
N TYR A 73 -15.78 -6.63 -2.61
CA TYR A 73 -16.11 -5.20 -2.58
C TYR A 73 -15.41 -4.41 -3.68
N LEU A 74 -14.10 -4.64 -3.89
CA LEU A 74 -13.34 -3.97 -4.94
C LEU A 74 -13.86 -4.32 -6.34
N LYS A 75 -14.15 -5.60 -6.59
CA LYS A 75 -14.72 -6.07 -7.86
C LYS A 75 -16.08 -5.41 -8.12
N GLU A 76 -16.92 -5.30 -7.11
CA GLU A 76 -18.25 -4.70 -7.22
C GLU A 76 -18.15 -3.21 -7.57
N LYS A 77 -17.30 -2.46 -6.87
CA LYS A 77 -17.06 -1.05 -7.21
C LYS A 77 -16.50 -0.85 -8.61
N GLN A 78 -15.64 -1.77 -9.06
CA GLN A 78 -15.13 -1.74 -10.42
C GLN A 78 -16.22 -2.06 -11.47
N ARG A 79 -17.22 -2.89 -11.14
CA ARG A 79 -18.36 -3.15 -12.03
C ARG A 79 -19.28 -1.94 -12.11
N GLU A 80 -19.60 -1.33 -10.97
CA GLU A 80 -20.41 -0.12 -10.88
C GLU A 80 -19.83 1.02 -11.74
N HIS A 81 -18.52 1.28 -11.63
CA HIS A 81 -17.83 2.27 -12.47
C HIS A 81 -17.92 1.92 -13.97
N ARG A 82 -17.71 0.64 -14.32
CA ARG A 82 -17.76 0.17 -15.71
C ARG A 82 -19.14 0.30 -16.36
N CYS A 83 -20.22 0.19 -15.59
CA CYS A 83 -21.58 0.37 -16.09
C CYS A 83 -21.91 1.84 -16.39
N ASN A 84 -21.23 2.77 -15.72
CA ASN A 84 -21.47 4.21 -15.85
C ASN A 84 -20.56 4.89 -16.90
N GLU A 85 -19.47 4.23 -17.33
CA GLU A 85 -18.56 4.68 -18.41
C GLU A 85 -19.13 4.34 -19.80
N SER A 86 -20.06 5.13 -20.34
CA SER A 86 -20.52 4.94 -21.72
C SER A 86 -19.54 5.50 -22.77
N GLN A 87 -18.88 6.64 -22.51
CA GLN A 87 -17.89 7.25 -23.42
C GLN A 87 -16.44 6.78 -23.18
N ASP A 88 -16.04 6.52 -21.94
CA ASP A 88 -14.65 6.18 -21.57
C ASP A 88 -14.28 4.70 -21.85
N LYS A 89 -15.28 3.85 -22.15
CA LYS A 89 -15.05 2.43 -22.44
C LYS A 89 -14.08 2.22 -23.61
N ALA A 90 -14.21 3.02 -24.68
CA ALA A 90 -13.37 2.87 -25.87
C ALA A 90 -11.91 3.28 -25.59
N GLU A 91 -11.71 4.37 -24.84
CA GLU A 91 -10.40 4.86 -24.44
C GLU A 91 -9.71 3.88 -23.49
N ARG A 92 -10.41 3.39 -22.46
CA ARG A 92 -9.88 2.34 -21.58
C ARG A 92 -9.46 1.09 -22.34
N LEU A 93 -10.29 0.62 -23.28
CA LEU A 93 -9.94 -0.56 -24.10
C LEU A 93 -8.73 -0.30 -24.98
N ARG A 94 -8.60 0.90 -25.54
CA ARG A 94 -7.40 1.31 -26.29
C ARG A 94 -6.16 1.28 -25.40
N ASN A 95 -6.23 1.87 -24.21
CA ASN A 95 -5.13 1.90 -23.25
C ASN A 95 -4.72 0.49 -22.80
N MET A 96 -5.69 -0.41 -22.55
CA MET A 96 -5.39 -1.81 -22.23
C MET A 96 -4.70 -2.54 -23.39
N ARG A 97 -5.12 -2.30 -24.64
CA ARG A 97 -4.48 -2.90 -25.82
C ARG A 97 -3.05 -2.39 -25.99
N GLU A 98 -2.84 -1.09 -25.85
CA GLU A 98 -1.53 -0.47 -25.96
C GLU A 98 -0.58 -1.02 -24.87
N TYR A 99 -1.04 -1.10 -23.63
CA TYR A 99 -0.27 -1.69 -22.55
C TYR A 99 0.09 -3.16 -22.83
N ALA A 100 -0.88 -3.97 -23.28
CA ALA A 100 -0.65 -5.37 -23.61
C ALA A 100 0.34 -5.55 -24.77
N GLN A 101 0.23 -4.72 -25.82
CA GLN A 101 1.19 -4.71 -26.93
C GLN A 101 2.59 -4.32 -26.46
N ARG A 102 2.69 -3.30 -25.60
CA ARG A 102 3.96 -2.87 -25.03
C ARG A 102 4.60 -3.97 -24.18
N ALA A 103 3.82 -4.65 -23.35
CA ALA A 103 4.29 -5.76 -22.51
C ALA A 103 4.76 -6.96 -23.35
N ARG A 104 4.12 -7.24 -24.48
CA ARG A 104 4.48 -8.33 -25.43
C ARG A 104 5.52 -7.92 -26.46
N SER A 105 6.02 -6.69 -26.40
CA SER A 105 7.06 -6.23 -27.31
C SER A 105 8.33 -7.05 -27.09
N ILE A 106 9.03 -7.39 -28.16
CA ILE A 106 10.30 -8.16 -28.14
C ILE A 106 11.35 -7.47 -27.23
N HIS A 107 11.26 -6.15 -27.09
CA HIS A 107 12.16 -5.38 -26.23
C HIS A 107 11.83 -5.45 -24.74
N ASN A 108 10.60 -5.82 -24.36
CA ASN A 108 10.13 -5.84 -22.96
C ASN A 108 9.81 -7.26 -22.45
N GLU A 109 9.46 -8.19 -23.35
CA GLU A 109 9.15 -9.58 -23.02
C GLU A 109 10.43 -10.43 -23.07
N SER A 110 10.74 -11.14 -21.98
CA SER A 110 11.84 -12.10 -21.99
C SER A 110 11.50 -13.33 -22.86
N ALA A 111 12.53 -14.05 -23.32
CA ALA A 111 12.37 -15.24 -24.14
C ALA A 111 11.50 -16.31 -23.44
N ASP A 112 11.77 -16.59 -22.16
CA ASP A 112 11.03 -17.59 -21.38
C ASP A 112 9.56 -17.22 -21.20
N HIS A 113 9.27 -15.94 -20.92
CA HIS A 113 7.89 -15.46 -20.79
C HIS A 113 7.16 -15.50 -22.14
N ARG A 114 7.85 -15.19 -23.23
CA ARG A 114 7.30 -15.29 -24.58
C ARG A 114 6.99 -16.73 -24.95
N GLU A 115 7.87 -17.67 -24.64
CA GLU A 115 7.67 -19.10 -24.93
C GLU A 115 6.46 -19.63 -24.17
N GLY A 116 6.37 -19.39 -22.86
CA GLY A 116 5.22 -19.81 -22.05
C GLY A 116 3.89 -19.24 -22.57
N ARG A 117 3.85 -17.94 -22.91
CA ARG A 117 2.65 -17.32 -23.48
C ARG A 117 2.24 -17.92 -24.82
N LEU A 118 3.21 -18.22 -25.69
CA LEU A 118 2.94 -18.85 -26.99
C LEU A 118 2.47 -20.30 -26.83
N ASP A 119 2.99 -21.00 -25.82
CA ASP A 119 2.56 -22.35 -25.49
C ASP A 119 1.11 -22.40 -25.00
N ASP A 120 0.75 -21.53 -24.05
CA ASP A 120 -0.63 -21.34 -23.62
C ASP A 120 -1.54 -21.06 -24.82
N GLN A 121 -1.13 -20.16 -25.72
CA GLN A 121 -1.89 -19.81 -26.91
C GLN A 121 -2.13 -21.02 -27.83
N ARG A 122 -1.11 -21.85 -28.05
CA ARG A 122 -1.23 -23.09 -28.84
C ARG A 122 -2.21 -24.06 -28.17
N HIS A 123 -2.10 -24.25 -26.86
CA HIS A 123 -2.96 -25.14 -26.09
C HIS A 123 -4.44 -24.74 -26.13
N TYR A 124 -4.75 -23.44 -26.09
CA TYR A 124 -6.13 -22.97 -26.25
C TYR A 124 -6.64 -23.08 -27.68
N SER A 125 -5.79 -22.92 -28.69
CA SER A 125 -6.19 -23.02 -30.11
C SER A 125 -6.38 -24.46 -30.61
N ALA A 126 -5.82 -25.44 -29.89
CA ALA A 126 -5.88 -26.86 -30.22
C ALA A 126 -7.06 -27.60 -29.56
N LYS A 127 -7.90 -26.88 -28.80
CA LYS A 127 -9.19 -27.35 -28.27
C LYS A 127 -10.32 -26.87 -29.17
#